data_AF-G2QSE0-F1
#
_entry.id   AF-G2QSE0-F1
#
_cell.length_a   1.000
_cell.length_b   1.000
_cell.length_c   1.000
_cell.angle_alpha   90.00
_cell.angle_beta   90.00
_cell.angle_gamma   90.00
#
_symmetry.space_group_name_H-M   'P 1'
#
loop_
_entity.id
_entity.type
_entity.pdbx_description
1 polymer ?
#
loop_
_entity_poly.entity_id
_entity_poly.type
_entity_poly.pdbx_seq_one_letter_code
_entity_poly.pdbx_strand_id
1 'polypeptide(L)' 'MCRYYAFQHACAHTALAFAAFCPPAALRQNPCGERHIWQTIRLDEPCEDCCRHAAVVR' A
#
# COMPACT_ATOMS: atom_id res chain seq x y z
N MET A 1 6.58 -13.09 -7.08
CA MET A 1 5.81 -12.50 -5.96
C MET A 1 6.10 -11.01 -5.91
N CYS A 2 5.06 -10.20 -5.73
CA CYS A 2 5.16 -8.74 -5.71
C CYS A 2 5.28 -8.26 -4.26
N ARG A 3 6.19 -7.31 -4.00
CA ARG A 3 6.31 -6.64 -2.70
C ARG A 3 5.63 -5.29 -2.75
N TYR A 4 5.00 -4.91 -1.64
CA TYR A 4 4.28 -3.65 -1.51
C TYR A 4 4.72 -2.88 -0.26
N TYR A 5 4.69 -1.56 -0.33
CA TYR A 5 4.63 -0.70 0.84
C TYR A 5 3.18 -0.54 1.27
N ALA A 6 2.92 -0.59 2.57
CA ALA A 6 1.63 -0.28 3.16
C ALA A 6 1.68 1.08 3.85
N PHE A 7 0.91 2.05 3.36
CA PHE A 7 0.77 3.36 3.98
C PHE A 7 -0.46 3.37 4.88
N GLN A 8 -0.26 3.42 6.19
CA GLN A 8 -1.33 3.55 7.19
C GLN A 8 -1.54 5.03 7.50
N HIS A 9 -2.67 5.57 7.06
CA HIS A 9 -3.05 6.96 7.29
C HIS A 9 -3.69 7.16 8.67
N ALA A 10 -3.67 8.39 9.18
CA ALA A 10 -4.34 8.75 10.44
C ALA A 10 -5.86 8.50 10.40
N CYS A 11 -6.47 8.47 9.21
CA CYS A 11 -7.88 8.09 9.01
C CYS A 11 -8.12 6.56 9.04
N ALA A 12 -7.14 5.76 9.49
CA ALA A 12 -7.16 4.30 9.55
C ALA A 12 -7.24 3.57 8.20
N HIS A 13 -7.27 4.28 7.08
CA HIS A 13 -7.16 3.67 5.75
C HIS A 13 -5.73 3.23 5.45
N THR A 14 -5.62 2.13 4.70
CA THR A 14 -4.33 1.62 4.22
C THR A 14 -4.26 1.68 2.69
N ALA A 15 -3.27 2.39 2.16
CA ALA A 15 -2.94 2.38 0.74
C ALA A 15 -1.75 1.46 0.46
N LEU A 16 -1.76 0.78 -0.69
CA LEU A 16 -0.67 -0.09 -1.10
C LEU A 16 0.03 0.48 -2.34
N ALA A 17 1.35 0.63 -2.26
CA ALA A 17 2.17 0.97 -3.42
C ALA A 17 3.09 -0.21 -3.76
N PHE A 18 3.23 -0.50 -5.06
CA PHE A 18 4.19 -1.49 -5.52
C PHE A 18 5.62 -1.05 -5.17
N ALA A 19 6.39 -1.95 -4.56
CA ALA A 19 7.77 -1.70 -4.19
C ALA A 19 8.74 -2.34 -5.19
N ALA A 20 8.66 -3.66 -5.34
CA ALA A 20 9.55 -4.41 -6.22
C ALA A 20 9.00 -5.80 -6.52
N PHE A 21 9.52 -6.39 -7.59
CA PHE A 21 9.48 -7.83 -7.76
C PHE A 21 10.42 -8.51 -6.75
N CYS A 22 10.11 -9.75 -6.34
CA CYS A 22 11.05 -10.58 -5.58
C CYS A 22 12.33 -10.90 -6.40
N PRO A 23 13.43 -11.34 -5.74
CA PRO A 23 14.71 -11.55 -6.40
C PRO A 23 14.60 -12.51 -7.60
N PRO A 24 15.33 -12.22 -8.71
CA PRO A 24 15.34 -13.04 -9.92
C PRO A 24 16.11 -14.34 -9.69
N ALA A 25 15.54 -15.27 -8.92
CA ALA A 25 16.02 -16.65 -8.72
C ALA A 25 14.99 -17.55 -8.03
N ALA A 26 13.83 -17.02 -7.62
CA ALA A 26 12.75 -17.86 -7.12
C ALA A 26 12.18 -18.67 -8.29
N LEU A 27 12.60 -19.94 -8.41
CA LEU A 27 12.15 -20.91 -9.43
C LEU A 27 10.62 -21.13 -9.45
N ARG A 28 9.87 -20.56 -8.51
CA ARG A 28 8.41 -20.46 -8.54
C ARG A 28 7.95 -19.05 -8.87
N GLN A 29 7.36 -18.90 -10.05
CA GLN A 29 6.46 -17.78 -10.35
C GLN A 29 5.15 -17.95 -9.57
N ASN A 30 5.12 -17.57 -8.29
CA ASN A 30 3.84 -17.41 -7.61
C ASN A 30 3.15 -16.15 -8.18
N PRO A 31 1.86 -16.23 -8.58
CA PRO A 31 1.11 -15.08 -9.07
C PRO A 31 1.10 -13.97 -8.01
N CYS A 32 1.01 -12.70 -8.43
CA CYS A 32 0.95 -11.56 -7.51
C CYS A 32 -0.39 -11.44 -6.73
N GLY A 33 -1.05 -12.57 -6.46
CA GLY A 33 -2.28 -12.66 -5.67
C GLY A 33 -2.06 -12.52 -4.17
N GLU A 34 -0.90 -12.93 -3.65
CA GLU A 34 -0.53 -12.74 -2.26
C GLU A 34 0.30 -11.46 -2.13
N ARG A 35 -0.27 -10.43 -1.47
CA ARG A 35 0.36 -9.11 -1.32
C ARG A 35 1.34 -9.15 -0.15
N HIS A 36 2.62 -9.35 -0.45
CA HIS A 36 3.66 -9.33 0.59
C HIS A 36 4.00 -7.88 0.96
N ILE A 37 3.77 -7.51 2.22
CA ILE A 37 4.15 -6.19 2.73
C ILE A 37 5.63 -6.20 3.07
N TRP A 38 6.40 -5.35 2.39
CA TRP A 38 7.81 -5.13 2.70
C TRP A 38 7.92 -4.29 3.98
N GLN A 39 7.21 -3.16 4.01
CA GLN A 39 7.21 -2.25 5.13
C GLN A 39 5.86 -1.56 5.25
N THR A 40 5.49 -1.30 6.49
CA THR A 40 4.37 -0.42 6.85
C THR A 40 4.91 0.95 7.23
N ILE A 41 4.44 1.98 6.55
CA ILE A 41 4.76 3.39 6.76
C ILE A 41 3.53 4.05 7.37
N ARG A 42 3.68 4.68 8.54
CA ARG A 42 2.59 5.45 9.16
C ARG A 42 2.66 6.89 8.72
N LEU A 43 1.51 7.44 8.34
CA LEU A 43 1.33 8.81 7.91
C LEU A 43 0.37 9.49 8.89
N ASP A 44 0.74 10.69 9.31
CA ASP A 44 -0.08 11.50 10.21
C ASP A 44 -1.23 12.19 9.44
N GLU A 45 -1.15 12.22 8.12
CA GLU A 45 -2.16 12.78 7.24
C GLU A 45 -3.27 11.77 6.87
N PRO A 46 -4.52 12.23 6.69
CA PRO A 46 -5.58 11.44 6.09
C PRO A 46 -5.26 11.12 4.62
N CYS A 47 -5.84 10.03 4.10
CA CYS A 47 -5.70 9.66 2.68
C CYS A 47 -6.43 10.66 1.76
N GLU A 48 -6.04 10.68 0.48
CA GLU A 48 -6.60 11.58 -0.54
C GLU A 48 -8.13 11.49 -0.66
N ASP A 49 -8.70 10.30 -0.54
CA ASP A 49 -10.15 10.12 -0.59
C ASP A 49 -10.85 10.74 0.61
N CYS A 50 -10.29 10.62 1.82
CA CYS A 50 -10.82 11.31 3.01
C CYS A 50 -10.70 12.83 2.86
N CYS A 51 -9.59 13.33 2.33
CA CYS A 51 -9.41 14.75 2.03
C CYS A 51 -10.46 15.25 1.03
N ARG A 52 -10.73 14.47 -0.03
CA ARG A 52 -11.71 14.81 -1.06
C ARG A 52 -13.12 14.87 -0.49
N HIS A 53 -13.51 13.89 0.34
CA HIS A 53 -14.83 13.91 0.99
C HIS A 53 -14.98 15.07 2.00
N ALA A 54 -13.93 15.42 2.74
CA ALA A 54 -13.96 16.56 3.65
C ALA A 54 -14.12 17.91 2.91
N ALA A 55 -13.62 18.01 1.68
CA ALA A 55 -13.76 19.21 0.86
C ALA A 55 -15.16 19.38 0.23
N VAL A 56 -15.91 18.28 0.04
CA VAL A 56 -17.25 18.30 -0.57
C VAL A 56 -18.35 18.67 0.44
N VAL A 57 -18.09 18.53 1.74
CA VAL A 57 -19.05 18.88 2.83
C VAL A 57 -18.88 20.34 3.28
N ARG A 58 -18.26 21.19 2.46
CA ARG A 58 -18.07 22.63 2.72
C ARG A 58 -18.85 23.50 1.74
#